data_AF-A0A271J291-F1
#
_entry.id   AF-A0A271J291-F1
#
_cell.length_a   1.000
_cell.length_b   1.000
_cell.length_c   1.000
_cell.angle_alpha   90.00
_cell.angle_beta   90.00
_cell.angle_gamma   90.00
#
_symmetry.space_group_name_H-M   'P 1'
#
loop_
_entity.id
_entity.type
_entity.pdbx_description
1 polymer ?
#
loop_
_entity_poly.entity_id
_entity_poly.type
_entity_poly.pdbx_seq_one_letter_code
_entity_poly.pdbx_strand_id
1 'polypeptide(L)'
;MPAPSIDALSLRLPRGQYVDRPEPKDLVVMHHTAGGSAASSVSWWRQTDVRVATAYIIERDGTIYECFDPGLWAYHLGASIQSLEERSIGIELANWGGLKHDGATYRTWSGAEIPKTAVHDHGRSWRGFRYYEAYPKAQLDAAIALAAHLVERFGIAPDVAPAQLGSPDVTRFRKYRGVVAHHHVRADKSDISPAFPWDRLTDEIEALASDPDVPPPAPQVPKKSLGVGDGGDRVVLLQKRLAEMGYNVGPADGDFGPRTLAAVLAAQRDAGLLADGIVGPQTAATLGLSWPDLDDA
;
A
#
# COMPACT_ATOMS: atom_id res chain seq x y z
N MET A 1 -8.94 -8.97 10.79
CA MET A 1 -9.84 -9.25 9.64
C MET A 1 -9.22 -10.29 8.70
N PRO A 2 -9.95 -10.91 7.73
CA PRO A 2 -9.28 -11.70 6.70
C PRO A 2 -8.30 -10.82 5.91
N ALA A 3 -7.15 -11.41 5.61
CA ALA A 3 -6.13 -10.94 4.70
C ALA A 3 -6.72 -10.27 3.42
N PRO A 4 -6.32 -9.03 3.04
CA PRO A 4 -6.82 -8.40 1.83
C PRO A 4 -6.40 -9.17 0.58
N SER A 5 -7.31 -9.30 -0.39
CA SER A 5 -6.97 -9.82 -1.72
C SER A 5 -6.29 -8.72 -2.54
N ILE A 6 -5.09 -8.96 -3.02
CA ILE A 6 -4.27 -7.99 -3.77
C ILE A 6 -4.16 -8.43 -5.24
N ASP A 7 -4.53 -7.55 -6.17
CA ASP A 7 -4.23 -7.71 -7.59
C ASP A 7 -2.81 -7.19 -7.87
N ALA A 8 -1.89 -8.14 -7.97
CA ALA A 8 -0.48 -7.87 -8.23
C ALA A 8 -0.10 -7.94 -9.72
N LEU A 9 -1.07 -7.96 -10.65
CA LEU A 9 -0.86 -8.12 -12.09
C LEU A 9 -1.34 -6.93 -12.91
N SER A 10 -2.58 -6.48 -12.68
CA SER A 10 -3.30 -5.66 -13.67
C SER A 10 -2.74 -4.25 -13.82
N LEU A 11 -2.25 -3.64 -12.73
CA LEU A 11 -1.79 -2.24 -12.70
C LEU A 11 -0.33 -2.07 -12.24
N ARG A 12 0.51 -3.08 -12.45
CA ARG A 12 1.96 -2.98 -12.19
C ARG A 12 2.61 -1.84 -12.98
N LEU A 13 3.53 -1.14 -12.34
CA LEU A 13 4.41 -0.15 -12.97
C LEU A 13 5.67 -0.85 -13.52
N PRO A 14 6.24 -0.35 -14.63
CA PRO A 14 7.50 -0.85 -15.14
C PRO A 14 8.67 -0.42 -14.22
N ARG A 15 9.74 -1.22 -14.17
CA ARG A 15 10.91 -1.03 -13.29
C ARG A 15 11.55 0.37 -13.31
N GLY A 16 11.39 1.13 -14.39
CA GLY A 16 11.89 2.51 -14.50
C GLY A 16 11.11 3.55 -13.68
N GLN A 17 9.91 3.20 -13.18
CA GLN A 17 8.96 4.11 -12.52
C GLN A 17 9.06 4.10 -10.99
N TYR A 18 9.95 3.29 -10.43
CA TYR A 18 10.27 3.25 -9.01
C TYR A 18 11.78 3.02 -8.85
N VAL A 19 12.27 3.19 -7.62
CA VAL A 19 13.67 2.94 -7.28
C VAL A 19 13.81 1.49 -6.85
N ASP A 20 14.47 0.70 -7.69
CA ASP A 20 14.78 -0.70 -7.42
C ASP A 20 15.99 -0.85 -6.48
N ARG A 21 15.85 -0.29 -5.28
CA ARG A 21 16.76 -0.43 -4.16
C ARG A 21 15.92 -0.65 -2.90
N PRO A 22 15.93 -1.86 -2.32
CA PRO A 22 15.18 -2.15 -1.09
C PRO A 22 15.62 -1.25 0.07
N GLU A 23 14.67 -0.77 0.87
CA GLU A 23 14.92 0.10 2.02
C GLU A 23 14.07 -0.30 3.22
N PRO A 24 14.62 -0.30 4.47
CA PRO A 24 13.85 -0.60 5.68
C PRO A 24 12.56 0.20 5.77
N LYS A 25 11.44 -0.50 5.94
CA LYS A 25 10.12 0.10 6.00
C LYS A 25 9.67 0.22 7.44
N ASP A 26 9.33 1.44 7.84
CA ASP A 26 8.91 1.75 9.20
C ASP A 26 7.79 2.81 9.25
N LEU A 27 7.18 3.09 8.09
CA LEU A 27 6.12 4.06 7.92
C LEU A 27 5.14 3.62 6.81
N VAL A 28 3.84 3.65 7.08
CA VAL A 28 2.79 3.60 6.04
C VAL A 28 2.25 5.01 5.84
N VAL A 29 2.09 5.44 4.59
CA VAL A 29 1.54 6.75 4.25
C VAL A 29 0.27 6.60 3.42
N MET A 30 -0.83 7.12 3.95
CA MET A 30 -2.12 7.14 3.30
C MET A 30 -2.30 8.38 2.42
N HIS A 31 -2.78 8.16 1.19
CA HIS A 31 -2.98 9.18 0.16
C HIS A 31 -4.33 9.03 -0.54
N HIS A 32 -4.77 10.10 -1.21
CA HIS A 32 -5.74 9.98 -2.30
C HIS A 32 -5.23 10.68 -3.55
N THR A 33 -5.70 10.19 -4.68
CA THR A 33 -5.14 10.53 -5.99
C THR A 33 -5.53 11.92 -6.50
N ALA A 34 -6.55 12.54 -5.89
CA ALA A 34 -7.28 13.68 -6.46
C ALA A 34 -7.76 13.39 -7.89
N GLY A 35 -8.08 12.13 -8.18
CA GLY A 35 -8.29 11.58 -9.51
C GLY A 35 -9.49 10.63 -9.61
N GLY A 36 -9.80 10.26 -10.86
CA GLY A 36 -11.05 9.57 -11.20
C GLY A 36 -11.02 8.05 -11.08
N SER A 37 -9.87 7.39 -11.15
CA SER A 37 -9.75 5.92 -11.03
C SER A 37 -8.31 5.50 -10.77
N ALA A 38 -8.12 4.29 -10.23
CA ALA A 38 -6.81 3.69 -10.05
C ALA A 38 -6.05 3.58 -11.38
N ALA A 39 -6.73 3.09 -12.42
CA ALA A 39 -6.14 2.95 -13.76
C ALA A 39 -5.67 4.28 -14.35
N SER A 40 -6.44 5.36 -14.18
CA SER A 40 -6.03 6.69 -14.66
C SER A 40 -4.80 7.23 -13.94
N SER A 41 -4.71 7.01 -12.62
CA SER A 41 -3.58 7.47 -11.81
C SER A 41 -2.31 6.71 -12.18
N VAL A 42 -2.39 5.38 -12.31
CA VAL A 42 -1.27 4.54 -12.74
C VAL A 42 -0.85 4.86 -14.18
N SER A 43 -1.81 5.14 -15.07
CA SER A 43 -1.51 5.58 -16.44
C SER A 43 -0.72 6.89 -16.45
N TRP A 44 -1.04 7.84 -15.57
CA TRP A 44 -0.28 9.08 -15.40
C TRP A 44 1.11 8.83 -14.81
N TRP A 45 1.24 7.98 -13.78
CA TRP A 45 2.53 7.59 -13.21
C TRP A 45 3.47 6.98 -14.26
N ARG A 46 2.95 6.19 -15.21
CA ARG A 46 3.76 5.61 -16.30
C ARG A 46 4.37 6.65 -17.25
N GLN A 47 3.84 7.87 -17.28
CA GLN A 47 4.24 8.92 -18.21
C GLN A 47 5.27 9.89 -17.62
N THR A 48 5.48 9.86 -16.30
CA THR A 48 6.45 10.73 -15.62
C THR A 48 7.81 10.04 -15.51
N ASP A 49 8.91 10.80 -15.57
CA ASP A 49 10.27 10.32 -15.37
C ASP A 49 10.80 10.56 -13.94
N VAL A 50 10.05 11.30 -13.13
CA VAL A 50 10.41 11.60 -11.73
C VAL A 50 9.98 10.51 -10.73
N ARG A 51 9.55 9.33 -11.21
CA ARG A 51 9.19 8.16 -10.40
C ARG A 51 8.18 8.50 -9.29
N VAL A 52 7.13 9.23 -9.65
CA VAL A 52 6.04 9.53 -8.71
C VAL A 52 5.04 8.38 -8.72
N ALA A 53 4.90 7.67 -7.61
CA ALA A 53 3.99 6.54 -7.46
C ALA A 53 3.89 6.10 -5.99
N THR A 54 2.87 5.30 -5.67
CA THR A 54 2.77 4.54 -4.43
C THR A 54 2.81 3.04 -4.70
N ALA A 55 3.21 2.24 -3.70
CA ALA A 55 3.27 0.78 -3.84
C ALA A 55 1.89 0.18 -4.08
N TYR A 56 0.86 0.78 -3.47
CA TYR A 56 -0.53 0.35 -3.63
C TYR A 56 -1.44 1.49 -4.09
N ILE A 57 -2.47 1.12 -4.83
CA ILE A 57 -3.62 1.97 -5.14
C ILE A 57 -4.93 1.18 -5.01
N ILE A 58 -5.97 1.80 -4.46
CA ILE A 58 -7.25 1.16 -4.13
C ILE A 58 -8.37 1.84 -4.91
N GLU A 59 -9.10 1.06 -5.70
CA GLU A 59 -10.27 1.53 -6.45
C GLU A 59 -11.50 1.70 -5.55
N ARG A 60 -12.50 2.45 -6.00
CA ARG A 60 -13.74 2.72 -5.26
C ARG A 60 -14.54 1.47 -4.86
N ASP A 61 -14.38 0.38 -5.60
CA ASP A 61 -15.01 -0.91 -5.28
C ASP A 61 -14.24 -1.74 -4.24
N GLY A 62 -13.10 -1.24 -3.75
CA GLY A 62 -12.24 -1.92 -2.78
C GLY A 62 -11.16 -2.80 -3.41
N THR A 63 -11.06 -2.89 -4.74
CA THR A 63 -9.97 -3.61 -5.40
C THR A 63 -8.63 -2.95 -5.08
N ILE A 64 -7.71 -3.71 -4.49
CA ILE A 64 -6.35 -3.29 -4.16
C ILE A 64 -5.42 -3.72 -5.28
N TYR A 65 -4.68 -2.79 -5.86
CA TYR A 65 -3.64 -3.07 -6.84
C TYR A 65 -2.26 -2.82 -6.25
N GLU A 66 -1.37 -3.81 -6.36
CA GLU A 66 0.06 -3.60 -6.12
C GLU A 66 0.72 -3.07 -7.40
N CYS A 67 1.20 -1.83 -7.33
CA CYS A 67 1.86 -1.16 -8.43
C CYS A 67 3.35 -1.56 -8.54
N PHE A 68 4.00 -1.85 -7.41
CA PHE A 68 5.37 -2.38 -7.33
C PHE A 68 5.63 -2.97 -5.94
N ASP A 69 6.72 -3.74 -5.78
CA ASP A 69 7.07 -4.36 -4.48
C ASP A 69 7.17 -3.29 -3.37
N PRO A 70 6.35 -3.37 -2.30
CA PRO A 70 6.37 -2.41 -1.20
C PRO A 70 7.68 -2.35 -0.40
N GLY A 71 8.61 -3.29 -0.58
CA GLY A 71 9.98 -3.18 -0.06
C GLY A 71 10.86 -2.18 -0.84
N LEU A 72 10.46 -1.83 -2.07
CA LEU A 72 11.06 -0.79 -2.89
C LEU A 72 10.37 0.56 -2.63
N TRP A 73 10.75 1.61 -3.34
CA TRP A 73 10.17 2.94 -3.10
C TRP A 73 10.09 3.80 -4.36
N ALA A 74 9.20 4.78 -4.31
CA ALA A 74 8.99 5.81 -5.31
C ALA A 74 8.76 7.14 -4.58
N TYR A 75 8.74 8.27 -5.28
CA TYR A 75 8.44 9.56 -4.67
C TYR A 75 6.92 9.74 -4.54
N HIS A 76 6.40 9.97 -3.33
CA HIS A 76 4.96 10.20 -3.14
C HIS A 76 4.65 11.30 -2.12
N LEU A 77 5.57 11.59 -1.20
CA LEU A 77 5.40 12.72 -0.28
C LEU A 77 5.80 14.05 -0.95
N GLY A 78 6.74 14.03 -1.89
CA GLY A 78 7.41 15.25 -2.35
C GLY A 78 7.97 16.02 -1.15
N ALA A 79 8.44 15.30 -0.12
CA ALA A 79 8.99 15.90 1.08
C ALA A 79 10.43 16.35 0.81
N SER A 80 10.88 17.40 1.48
CA SER A 80 12.28 17.84 1.45
C SER A 80 13.24 16.85 2.12
N ILE A 81 12.72 15.75 2.69
CA ILE A 81 13.47 14.72 3.39
C ILE A 81 13.33 13.40 2.63
N GLN A 82 14.30 13.09 1.76
CA GLN A 82 14.31 11.88 0.95
C GLN A 82 14.16 10.60 1.76
N SER A 83 14.75 10.53 2.96
CA SER A 83 14.65 9.33 3.79
C SER A 83 13.19 8.99 4.17
N LEU A 84 12.27 9.97 4.19
CA LEU A 84 10.84 9.72 4.40
C LEU A 84 10.21 8.98 3.24
N GLU A 85 10.60 9.28 2.01
CA GLU A 85 10.15 8.54 0.81
C GLU A 85 10.66 7.10 0.88
N GLU A 86 11.97 6.94 1.08
CA GLU A 86 12.69 5.65 1.11
C GLU A 86 12.12 4.66 2.13
N ARG A 87 11.90 5.13 3.36
CA ARG A 87 11.47 4.31 4.50
C ARG A 87 9.98 4.00 4.55
N SER A 88 9.21 4.53 3.60
CA SER A 88 7.76 4.47 3.66
C SER A 88 7.13 3.63 2.57
N ILE A 89 5.91 3.17 2.84
CA ILE A 89 5.05 2.47 1.90
C ILE A 89 3.82 3.35 1.69
N GLY A 90 3.67 3.88 0.48
CA GLY A 90 2.49 4.66 0.10
C GLY A 90 1.30 3.77 -0.27
N ILE A 91 0.09 4.19 0.15
CA ILE A 91 -1.19 3.66 -0.30
C ILE A 91 -2.02 4.81 -0.87
N GLU A 92 -2.45 4.70 -2.12
CA GLU A 92 -3.32 5.67 -2.78
C GLU A 92 -4.77 5.19 -2.83
N LEU A 93 -5.73 6.09 -2.60
CA LEU A 93 -7.15 5.83 -2.82
C LEU A 93 -7.63 6.61 -4.06
N ALA A 94 -8.27 5.91 -5.00
CA ALA A 94 -8.94 6.54 -6.14
C ALA A 94 -10.12 7.39 -5.63
N ASN A 95 -9.90 8.70 -5.48
CA ASN A 95 -10.82 9.65 -4.89
C ASN A 95 -10.38 11.09 -5.25
N TRP A 96 -11.35 11.96 -5.50
CA TRP A 96 -11.19 13.34 -5.93
C TRP A 96 -10.79 14.30 -4.81
N GLY A 97 -10.98 13.92 -3.54
CA GLY A 97 -10.66 14.74 -2.39
C GLY A 97 -11.58 15.94 -2.26
N GLY A 98 -10.99 17.12 -2.06
CA GLY A 98 -11.72 18.38 -1.82
C GLY A 98 -12.60 18.81 -3.01
N LEU A 99 -13.84 19.21 -2.71
CA LEU A 99 -14.85 19.60 -3.68
C LEU A 99 -15.22 21.08 -3.54
N LYS A 100 -15.50 21.72 -4.68
CA LYS A 100 -16.13 23.04 -4.74
C LYS A 100 -17.64 22.87 -4.67
N HIS A 101 -18.33 23.83 -4.05
CA HIS A 101 -19.79 23.86 -3.97
C HIS A 101 -20.28 25.27 -4.27
N ASP A 102 -21.20 25.41 -5.23
CA ASP A 102 -21.76 26.68 -5.69
C ASP A 102 -23.18 26.96 -5.17
N GLY A 103 -23.68 26.11 -4.26
CA GLY A 103 -25.03 26.18 -3.71
C GLY A 103 -26.03 25.21 -4.37
N ALA A 104 -25.70 24.69 -5.55
CA ALA A 104 -26.52 23.70 -6.26
C ALA A 104 -25.77 22.38 -6.50
N THR A 105 -24.48 22.46 -6.87
CA THR A 105 -23.70 21.31 -7.33
C THR A 105 -22.36 21.20 -6.62
N TYR A 106 -21.90 19.96 -6.43
CA TYR A 106 -20.56 19.66 -5.91
C TYR A 106 -19.66 19.29 -7.08
N ARG A 107 -18.51 19.93 -7.21
CA ARG A 107 -17.61 19.73 -8.35
C ARG A 107 -16.18 19.45 -7.93
N THR A 108 -15.54 18.55 -8.65
CA THR A 108 -14.11 18.29 -8.58
C THR A 108 -13.32 19.48 -9.13
N TRP A 109 -12.00 19.48 -8.95
CA TRP A 109 -11.14 20.50 -9.58
C TRP A 109 -11.17 20.46 -11.11
N SER A 110 -11.46 19.29 -11.72
CA SER A 110 -11.61 19.10 -13.16
C SER A 110 -13.00 19.47 -13.68
N GLY A 111 -13.93 19.86 -12.80
CA GLY A 111 -15.30 20.27 -13.14
C GLY A 111 -16.32 19.14 -13.18
N ALA A 112 -15.90 17.89 -12.94
CA ALA A 112 -16.80 16.75 -12.82
C ALA A 112 -17.75 16.94 -11.63
N GLU A 113 -19.02 16.60 -11.82
CA GLU A 113 -20.03 16.73 -10.77
C GLU A 113 -20.08 15.49 -9.89
N ILE A 114 -20.16 15.69 -8.57
CA ILE A 114 -20.28 14.63 -7.57
C ILE A 114 -21.70 14.65 -7.00
N PRO A 115 -22.43 13.52 -7.03
CA PRO A 115 -23.76 13.47 -6.45
C PRO A 115 -23.68 13.69 -4.94
N LYS A 116 -24.66 14.41 -4.37
CA LYS A 116 -24.71 14.73 -2.93
C LYS A 116 -24.56 13.50 -2.02
N THR A 117 -25.03 12.34 -2.45
CA THR A 117 -24.90 11.06 -1.72
C THR A 117 -23.47 10.55 -1.60
N ALA A 118 -22.56 11.03 -2.47
CA ALA A 118 -21.14 10.72 -2.45
C ALA A 118 -20.30 11.89 -1.90
N VAL A 119 -20.92 12.83 -1.16
CA VAL A 119 -20.24 13.97 -0.56
C VAL A 119 -20.18 13.81 0.96
N HIS A 120 -18.97 13.96 1.50
CA HIS A 120 -18.73 14.20 2.91
C HIS A 120 -18.74 15.72 3.17
N ASP A 121 -19.74 16.22 3.91
CA ASP A 121 -19.73 17.58 4.45
C ASP A 121 -19.02 17.59 5.81
N HIS A 122 -17.83 18.18 5.86
CA HIS A 122 -17.07 18.30 7.11
C HIS A 122 -17.70 19.30 8.09
N GLY A 123 -18.66 20.11 7.65
CA GLY A 123 -19.34 21.15 8.44
C GLY A 123 -18.53 22.44 8.61
N ARG A 124 -17.21 22.39 8.41
CA ARG A 124 -16.29 23.54 8.44
C ARG A 124 -15.22 23.43 7.37
N SER A 125 -14.57 24.55 7.05
CA SER A 125 -13.41 24.53 6.17
C SER A 125 -12.21 23.86 6.85
N TRP A 126 -11.54 22.99 6.13
CA TRP A 126 -10.26 22.40 6.50
C TRP A 126 -9.38 22.40 5.25
N ARG A 127 -8.17 22.97 5.35
CA ARG A 127 -7.20 23.05 4.24
C ARG A 127 -7.80 23.47 2.88
N GLY A 128 -8.69 24.46 2.91
CA GLY A 128 -9.29 25.06 1.72
C GLY A 128 -10.61 24.45 1.26
N PHE A 129 -11.10 23.37 1.88
CA PHE A 129 -12.35 22.73 1.49
C PHE A 129 -13.25 22.45 2.69
N ARG A 130 -14.56 22.52 2.46
CA ARG A 130 -15.58 22.04 3.41
C ARG A 130 -16.14 20.69 3.01
N TYR A 131 -16.27 20.47 1.70
CA TYR A 131 -16.87 19.29 1.11
C TYR A 131 -15.78 18.43 0.49
N TYR A 132 -15.91 17.12 0.63
CA TYR A 132 -14.98 16.13 0.10
C TYR A 132 -15.77 15.01 -0.59
N GLU A 133 -15.19 14.34 -1.57
CA GLU A 133 -15.76 13.07 -2.05
C GLU A 133 -15.68 12.05 -0.91
N ALA A 134 -16.82 11.46 -0.55
CA ALA A 134 -16.88 10.40 0.44
C ALA A 134 -16.24 9.12 -0.13
N TYR A 135 -15.45 8.43 0.69
CA TYR A 135 -14.92 7.11 0.33
C TYR A 135 -16.04 6.06 0.44
N PRO A 136 -16.27 5.23 -0.59
CA PRO A 136 -17.17 4.09 -0.48
C PRO A 136 -16.72 3.12 0.62
N LYS A 137 -17.68 2.42 1.24
CA LYS A 137 -17.40 1.48 2.34
C LYS A 137 -16.35 0.43 1.96
N ALA A 138 -16.47 -0.18 0.78
CA ALA A 138 -15.55 -1.21 0.32
C ALA A 138 -14.11 -0.69 0.18
N GLN A 139 -13.94 0.54 -0.33
CA GLN A 139 -12.64 1.21 -0.42
C GLN A 139 -12.04 1.48 0.97
N LEU A 140 -12.86 1.92 1.93
CA LEU A 140 -12.41 2.13 3.32
C LEU A 140 -11.99 0.83 4.01
N ASP A 141 -12.79 -0.22 3.88
CA ASP A 141 -12.50 -1.52 4.48
C ASP A 141 -11.19 -2.10 3.91
N ALA A 142 -11.01 -2.00 2.58
CA ALA A 142 -9.77 -2.41 1.90
C ALA A 142 -8.55 -1.60 2.38
N ALA A 143 -8.68 -0.27 2.49
CA ALA A 143 -7.59 0.60 2.94
C ALA A 143 -7.15 0.31 4.38
N ILE A 144 -8.11 0.09 5.28
CA ILE A 144 -7.83 -0.24 6.69
C ILE A 144 -7.16 -1.61 6.78
N ALA A 145 -7.72 -2.63 6.11
CA ALA A 145 -7.15 -3.97 6.09
C ALA A 145 -5.72 -3.98 5.52
N LEU A 146 -5.47 -3.24 4.43
CA LEU A 146 -4.14 -3.15 3.82
C LEU A 146 -3.13 -2.43 4.72
N ALA A 147 -3.50 -1.30 5.33
CA ALA A 147 -2.61 -0.57 6.23
C ALA A 147 -2.23 -1.42 7.45
N ALA A 148 -3.21 -2.06 8.09
CA ALA A 148 -3.01 -2.97 9.21
C ALA A 148 -2.10 -4.15 8.83
N HIS A 149 -2.33 -4.73 7.64
CA HIS A 149 -1.48 -5.77 7.11
C HIS A 149 -0.02 -5.32 6.89
N LEU A 150 0.20 -4.15 6.30
CA LEU A 150 1.56 -3.64 6.07
C LEU A 150 2.29 -3.36 7.37
N VAL A 151 1.55 -2.94 8.41
CA VAL A 151 2.11 -2.78 9.76
C VAL A 151 2.65 -4.11 10.29
N GLU A 152 1.86 -5.17 10.21
CA GLU A 152 2.26 -6.52 10.62
C GLU A 152 3.43 -7.05 9.77
N ARG A 153 3.29 -7.04 8.44
CA ARG A 153 4.24 -7.65 7.49
C ARG A 153 5.64 -7.06 7.58
N PHE A 154 5.73 -5.73 7.62
CA PHE A 154 7.02 -5.02 7.65
C PHE A 154 7.51 -4.78 9.07
N GLY A 155 6.72 -5.17 10.07
CA GLY A 155 7.03 -4.92 11.46
C GLY A 155 7.14 -3.44 11.81
N ILE A 156 6.21 -2.66 11.27
CA ILE A 156 6.10 -1.23 11.55
C ILE A 156 5.48 -1.08 12.95
N ALA A 157 5.86 -0.03 13.67
CA ALA A 157 5.24 0.24 14.97
C ALA A 157 3.71 0.34 14.82
N PRO A 158 2.92 -0.33 15.67
CA PRO A 158 1.46 -0.29 15.60
C PRO A 158 0.94 1.00 16.25
N ASP A 159 1.30 2.13 15.65
CA ASP A 159 0.89 3.47 16.07
C ASP A 159 0.26 4.21 14.89
N VAL A 160 -0.79 4.98 15.16
CA VAL A 160 -1.52 5.75 14.15
C VAL A 160 -1.47 7.22 14.55
N ALA A 161 -0.93 8.06 13.67
CA ALA A 161 -0.83 9.47 13.96
C ALA A 161 -2.24 10.09 14.10
N PRO A 162 -2.47 10.99 15.06
CA PRO A 162 -3.76 11.62 15.24
C PRO A 162 -4.27 12.29 13.97
N ALA A 163 -5.50 11.98 13.57
CA ALA A 163 -6.18 12.41 12.33
C ALA A 163 -6.03 13.89 11.96
N GLN A 164 -5.94 14.75 12.99
CA GLN A 164 -5.68 16.17 12.85
C GLN A 164 -4.59 16.55 13.84
N LEU A 165 -3.45 16.95 13.30
CA LEU A 165 -2.44 17.70 14.04
C LEU A 165 -2.67 19.20 13.81
N GLY A 166 -2.11 20.02 14.70
CA GLY A 166 -2.06 21.47 14.51
C GLY A 166 -1.19 21.84 13.30
N SER A 167 -0.12 22.61 13.51
CA SER A 167 0.81 22.88 12.41
C SER A 167 1.51 21.61 11.94
N PRO A 168 1.61 21.35 10.62
CA PRO A 168 2.41 20.27 10.06
C PRO A 168 3.86 20.40 10.53
N ASP A 169 4.45 19.27 10.95
CA ASP A 169 5.81 19.23 11.46
C ASP A 169 6.57 18.07 10.82
N VAL A 170 7.23 18.37 9.71
CA VAL A 170 8.08 17.40 9.00
C VAL A 170 9.21 16.85 9.90
N THR A 171 9.64 17.61 10.91
CA THR A 171 10.69 17.19 11.86
C THR A 171 10.16 16.13 12.81
N ARG A 172 8.92 16.28 13.29
CA ARG A 172 8.22 15.25 14.07
C ARG A 172 8.16 13.93 13.29
N PHE A 173 7.76 14.00 12.02
CA PHE A 173 7.56 12.79 11.22
C PHE A 173 8.85 12.14 10.72
N ARG A 174 9.97 12.86 10.71
CA ARG A 174 11.30 12.31 10.40
C ARG A 174 11.65 11.07 11.24
N LYS A 175 11.22 11.03 12.51
CA LYS A 175 11.48 9.92 13.44
C LYS A 175 10.24 9.07 13.74
N TYR A 176 9.07 9.50 13.32
CA TYR A 176 7.82 8.81 13.60
C TYR A 176 7.75 7.45 12.89
N ARG A 177 7.33 6.41 13.61
CA ARG A 177 7.07 5.06 13.08
C ARG A 177 5.59 4.76 13.22
N GLY A 178 4.99 4.14 12.22
CA GLY A 178 3.55 3.84 12.25
C GLY A 178 2.83 4.25 10.98
N VAL A 179 1.57 4.63 11.11
CA VAL A 179 0.71 5.04 10.00
C VAL A 179 0.44 6.53 10.05
N VAL A 180 0.63 7.20 8.91
CA VAL A 180 0.39 8.64 8.73
C VAL A 180 -0.33 8.89 7.42
N ALA A 181 -0.75 10.13 7.16
CA ALA A 181 -1.18 10.57 5.84
C ALA A 181 -0.30 11.72 5.34
N HIS A 182 -0.41 12.03 4.06
CA HIS A 182 0.36 13.09 3.40
C HIS A 182 0.24 14.46 4.09
N HIS A 183 -0.96 14.81 4.54
CA HIS A 183 -1.23 16.08 5.21
C HIS A 183 -0.53 16.22 6.58
N HIS A 184 -0.12 15.12 7.22
CA HIS A 184 0.70 15.17 8.43
C HIS A 184 2.12 15.71 8.13
N VAL A 185 2.64 15.39 6.95
CA VAL A 185 4.00 15.73 6.52
C VAL A 185 4.04 17.09 5.82
N ARG A 186 2.99 17.45 5.07
CA ARG A 186 2.94 18.66 4.23
C ARG A 186 1.73 19.54 4.53
N ALA A 187 1.94 20.84 4.62
CA ALA A 187 0.89 21.84 4.92
C ALA A 187 -0.10 22.08 3.79
N ASP A 188 0.38 21.98 2.56
CA ASP A 188 -0.39 22.21 1.34
C ASP A 188 -1.26 21.00 0.92
N LYS A 189 -1.20 19.90 1.67
CA LYS A 189 -1.88 18.65 1.37
C LYS A 189 -3.11 18.46 2.25
N SER A 190 -4.19 17.90 1.73
CA SER A 190 -5.39 17.57 2.51
C SER A 190 -5.63 16.07 2.64
N ASP A 191 -5.05 15.29 1.75
CA ASP A 191 -5.30 13.85 1.69
C ASP A 191 -4.80 13.12 2.96
N ILE A 192 -5.56 12.18 3.52
CA ILE A 192 -6.91 11.71 3.13
C ILE A 192 -8.04 12.23 4.03
N SER A 193 -7.72 13.17 4.91
CA SER A 193 -8.66 13.79 5.86
C SER A 193 -9.55 14.83 5.18
N PRO A 194 -10.67 15.22 5.80
CA PRO A 194 -11.25 14.66 7.03
C PRO A 194 -12.20 13.48 6.78
N ALA A 195 -12.38 13.07 5.52
CA ALA A 195 -13.38 12.06 5.15
C ALA A 195 -12.97 10.61 5.50
N PHE A 196 -11.70 10.37 5.82
CA PHE A 196 -11.21 9.04 6.22
C PHE A 196 -11.45 8.76 7.72
N PRO A 197 -11.96 7.57 8.09
CA PRO A 197 -12.25 7.19 9.47
C PRO A 197 -10.98 6.70 10.19
N TRP A 198 -10.20 7.63 10.71
CA TRP A 198 -8.96 7.32 11.44
C TRP A 198 -9.17 6.51 12.71
N ASP A 199 -10.28 6.71 13.40
CA ASP A 199 -10.70 5.93 14.57
C ASP A 199 -10.77 4.43 14.25
N ARG A 200 -11.41 4.07 13.14
CA ARG A 200 -11.50 2.66 12.70
C ARG A 200 -10.13 2.05 12.39
N LEU A 201 -9.21 2.85 11.83
CA LEU A 201 -7.86 2.38 11.55
C LEU A 201 -7.05 2.19 12.84
N THR A 202 -7.16 3.13 13.78
CA THR A 202 -6.56 3.02 15.11
C THR A 202 -7.05 1.76 15.81
N ASP A 203 -8.36 1.54 15.87
CA ASP A 203 -8.96 0.37 16.51
C ASP A 203 -8.43 -0.95 15.92
N GLU A 204 -8.31 -1.05 14.58
CA GLU A 204 -7.78 -2.26 13.93
C GLU A 204 -6.29 -2.49 14.24
N ILE A 205 -5.46 -1.44 14.25
CA ILE A 205 -4.02 -1.55 14.53
C ILE A 205 -3.77 -1.84 16.01
N GLU A 206 -4.55 -1.25 16.93
CA GLU A 206 -4.48 -1.55 18.35
C GLU A 206 -4.90 -3.01 18.64
N ALA A 207 -5.90 -3.51 17.92
CA ALA A 207 -6.31 -4.91 18.01
C ALA A 207 -5.18 -5.86 17.56
N LEU A 208 -4.46 -5.55 16.47
CA LEU A 208 -3.28 -6.32 16.04
C LEU A 208 -2.17 -6.34 17.10
N ALA A 209 -1.87 -5.19 17.70
CA ALA A 209 -0.81 -5.07 18.70
C ALA A 209 -1.11 -5.84 20.00
N SER A 210 -2.38 -6.11 20.27
CA SER A 210 -2.86 -6.77 21.48
C SER A 210 -2.90 -8.30 21.35
N ASP A 211 -2.62 -8.86 20.17
CA ASP A 211 -2.63 -10.29 19.92
C ASP A 211 -1.35 -10.95 20.49
N PRO A 212 -1.46 -11.80 21.53
CA PRO A 212 -0.30 -12.44 22.16
C PRO A 212 0.41 -13.45 21.24
N ASP A 213 -0.26 -13.93 20.19
CA ASP A 213 0.29 -14.86 19.22
C ASP A 213 1.06 -14.15 18.09
N VAL A 214 0.94 -12.82 17.98
CA VAL A 214 1.71 -11.99 17.05
C VAL A 214 3.00 -11.52 17.75
N PRO A 215 4.17 -12.11 17.46
CA PRO A 215 5.41 -11.68 18.09
C PRO A 215 5.67 -10.20 17.77
N PRO A 216 6.20 -9.42 18.73
CA PRO A 216 6.48 -8.01 18.51
C PRO A 216 7.39 -7.86 17.30
N PRO A 217 7.08 -6.92 16.41
CA PRO A 217 7.75 -6.84 15.13
C PRO A 217 9.25 -6.59 15.29
N ALA A 218 10.06 -7.55 14.88
CA ALA A 218 11.50 -7.34 14.74
C ALA A 218 11.75 -6.42 13.53
N PRO A 219 12.69 -5.46 13.62
CA PRO A 219 13.06 -4.65 12.47
C PRO A 219 13.54 -5.56 11.34
N GLN A 220 12.72 -5.73 10.29
CA GLN A 220 13.15 -6.51 9.14
C GLN A 220 14.03 -5.63 8.28
N VAL A 221 15.31 -6.01 8.18
CA VAL A 221 16.17 -5.52 7.10
C VAL A 221 15.55 -6.06 5.81
N PRO A 222 15.09 -5.23 4.88
CA PRO A 222 14.49 -5.72 3.65
C PRO A 222 15.60 -6.33 2.81
N LYS A 223 15.64 -7.65 2.83
CA LYS A 223 16.30 -8.43 1.81
C LYS A 223 15.32 -8.57 0.64
N LYS A 224 15.82 -8.56 -0.59
CA LYS A 224 14.99 -8.52 -1.81
C LYS A 224 14.03 -9.72 -1.87
N SER A 225 12.72 -9.46 -1.73
CA SER A 225 11.59 -10.39 -1.92
C SER A 225 11.60 -11.01 -3.32
N LEU A 226 10.89 -12.11 -3.56
CA LEU A 226 10.52 -12.50 -4.93
C LEU A 226 9.06 -12.20 -5.17
N GLY A 227 8.75 -11.57 -6.29
CA GLY A 227 7.39 -11.32 -6.73
C GLY A 227 7.29 -11.22 -8.25
N VAL A 228 6.11 -10.82 -8.74
CA VAL A 228 5.86 -10.74 -10.18
C VAL A 228 6.88 -9.84 -10.87
N GLY A 229 7.47 -10.36 -11.95
CA GLY A 229 8.49 -9.67 -12.74
C GLY A 229 9.92 -9.95 -12.30
N ASP A 230 10.14 -10.63 -11.17
CA ASP A 230 11.44 -11.24 -10.89
C ASP A 230 11.69 -12.47 -11.76
N GLY A 231 12.97 -12.80 -11.94
CA GLY A 231 13.37 -14.01 -12.66
C GLY A 231 14.75 -14.54 -12.26
N GLY A 232 15.13 -15.68 -12.84
CA GLY A 232 16.41 -16.37 -12.63
C GLY A 232 16.34 -17.54 -11.64
N ASP A 233 17.51 -18.01 -11.21
CA ASP A 233 17.66 -19.27 -10.47
C ASP A 233 16.86 -19.31 -9.15
N ARG A 234 16.75 -18.18 -8.45
CA ARG A 234 15.90 -18.06 -7.25
C ARG A 234 14.42 -18.34 -7.55
N VAL A 235 13.92 -17.92 -8.72
CA VAL A 235 12.55 -18.20 -9.15
C VAL A 235 12.41 -19.66 -9.59
N VAL A 236 13.41 -20.23 -10.25
CA VAL A 236 13.45 -21.67 -10.58
C VAL A 236 13.35 -22.52 -9.30
N LEU A 237 14.11 -22.17 -8.27
CA LEU A 237 14.08 -22.85 -6.97
C LEU A 237 12.68 -22.77 -6.34
N LEU A 238 12.10 -21.57 -6.30
CA LEU A 238 10.75 -21.35 -5.79
C LEU A 238 9.72 -22.20 -6.56
N GLN A 239 9.78 -22.19 -7.89
CA GLN A 239 8.86 -22.94 -8.75
C GLN A 239 8.98 -24.44 -8.51
N LYS A 240 10.21 -24.98 -8.46
CA LYS A 240 10.45 -26.40 -8.11
C LYS A 240 9.84 -26.74 -6.77
N ARG A 241 10.07 -25.90 -5.75
CA ARG A 241 9.56 -26.15 -4.41
C ARG A 241 8.03 -26.14 -4.32
N LEU A 242 7.40 -25.17 -4.97
CA LEU A 242 5.94 -25.10 -5.07
C LEU A 242 5.37 -26.32 -5.82
N ALA A 243 6.02 -26.76 -6.89
CA ALA A 243 5.63 -27.96 -7.64
C ALA A 243 5.73 -29.23 -6.77
N GLU A 244 6.81 -29.38 -5.98
CA GLU A 244 6.97 -30.49 -5.02
C GLU A 244 5.86 -30.52 -3.96
N MET A 245 5.36 -29.35 -3.56
CA MET A 245 4.24 -29.21 -2.63
C MET A 245 2.87 -29.39 -3.30
N GLY A 246 2.82 -29.62 -4.61
CA GLY A 246 1.60 -29.91 -5.37
C GLY A 246 0.91 -28.69 -6.01
N TYR A 247 1.51 -27.50 -5.95
CA TYR A 247 0.97 -26.31 -6.60
C TYR A 247 1.33 -26.26 -8.09
N ASN A 248 0.39 -25.81 -8.93
CA ASN A 248 0.62 -25.70 -10.36
C ASN A 248 1.34 -24.39 -10.72
N VAL A 249 2.66 -24.44 -10.85
CA VAL A 249 3.49 -23.32 -11.34
C VAL A 249 3.73 -23.35 -12.85
N GLY A 250 3.41 -24.46 -13.53
CA GLY A 250 3.88 -24.74 -14.89
C GLY A 250 5.33 -25.23 -14.92
N PRO A 251 6.07 -25.02 -16.02
CA PRO A 251 7.51 -25.26 -16.07
C PRO A 251 8.24 -24.36 -15.06
N ALA A 252 9.31 -24.88 -14.46
CA ALA A 252 10.25 -24.06 -13.69
C ALA A 252 11.17 -23.31 -14.65
N ASP A 253 10.61 -22.32 -15.34
CA ASP A 253 11.26 -21.50 -16.38
C ASP A 253 12.07 -20.32 -15.82
N GLY A 254 11.98 -20.09 -14.51
CA GLY A 254 12.67 -19.00 -13.84
C GLY A 254 11.95 -17.66 -14.01
N ASP A 255 10.72 -17.63 -14.52
CA ASP A 255 9.93 -16.40 -14.63
C ASP A 255 8.84 -16.34 -13.55
N PHE A 256 8.82 -15.27 -12.75
CA PHE A 256 7.75 -15.06 -11.78
C PHE A 256 6.53 -14.45 -12.50
N GLY A 257 5.87 -15.28 -13.31
CA GLY A 257 4.67 -14.94 -14.06
C GLY A 257 3.36 -15.29 -13.32
N PRO A 258 2.21 -15.16 -14.01
CA PRO A 258 0.88 -15.37 -13.42
C PRO A 258 0.66 -16.75 -12.79
N ARG A 259 1.28 -17.81 -13.32
CA ARG A 259 1.18 -19.17 -12.73
C ARG A 259 1.97 -19.29 -11.43
N THR A 260 3.20 -18.78 -11.40
CA THR A 260 4.01 -18.69 -10.18
C THR A 260 3.27 -17.89 -9.11
N LEU A 261 2.70 -16.73 -9.48
CA LEU A 261 1.88 -15.93 -8.57
C LEU A 261 0.68 -16.72 -8.02
N ALA A 262 -0.09 -17.38 -8.89
CA ALA A 262 -1.24 -18.16 -8.45
C ALA A 262 -0.85 -19.28 -7.47
N ALA A 263 0.28 -19.95 -7.70
CA ALA A 263 0.83 -20.96 -6.81
C ALA A 263 1.30 -20.39 -5.46
N VAL A 264 2.00 -19.25 -5.46
CA VAL A 264 2.42 -18.57 -4.22
C VAL A 264 1.20 -18.13 -3.42
N LEU A 265 0.21 -17.52 -4.06
CA LEU A 265 -1.03 -17.11 -3.41
C LEU A 265 -1.76 -18.30 -2.79
N ALA A 266 -1.82 -19.46 -3.48
CA ALA A 266 -2.40 -20.67 -2.94
C ALA A 266 -1.62 -21.17 -1.71
N ALA A 267 -0.29 -21.25 -1.81
CA ALA A 267 0.56 -21.69 -0.72
C ALA A 267 0.46 -20.79 0.52
N GLN A 268 0.40 -19.47 0.32
CA GLN A 268 0.20 -18.51 1.41
C GLN A 268 -1.17 -18.71 2.09
N ARG A 269 -2.26 -18.91 1.32
CA ARG A 269 -3.59 -19.21 1.89
C ARG A 269 -3.60 -20.50 2.70
N ASP A 270 -3.01 -21.56 2.17
CA ASP A 270 -2.96 -22.87 2.81
C ASP A 270 -2.12 -22.85 4.09
N ALA A 271 -1.12 -21.97 4.16
CA ALA A 271 -0.31 -21.74 5.34
C ALA A 271 -0.93 -20.74 6.35
N GLY A 272 -2.13 -20.21 6.07
CA GLY A 272 -2.76 -19.17 6.90
C GLY A 272 -2.03 -17.83 6.91
N LEU A 273 -1.12 -17.61 5.95
CA LEU A 273 -0.43 -16.34 5.74
C LEU A 273 -1.31 -15.37 4.95
N LEU A 274 -0.91 -14.09 4.91
CA LEU A 274 -1.42 -13.22 3.86
C LEU A 274 -1.05 -13.77 2.49
N ALA A 275 -2.05 -13.91 1.63
CA ALA A 275 -1.90 -14.18 0.22
C ALA A 275 -1.67 -12.90 -0.60
N ASP A 276 -0.48 -12.31 -0.49
CA ASP A 276 -0.06 -11.13 -1.27
C ASP A 276 0.74 -11.47 -2.53
N GLY A 277 1.13 -12.74 -2.69
CA GLY A 277 1.89 -13.19 -3.84
C GLY A 277 3.38 -12.85 -3.78
N ILE A 278 3.87 -12.34 -2.64
CA ILE A 278 5.27 -12.00 -2.42
C ILE A 278 5.94 -13.03 -1.52
N VAL A 279 7.05 -13.59 -2.00
CA VAL A 279 7.87 -14.53 -1.24
C VAL A 279 8.89 -13.77 -0.42
N GLY A 280 8.50 -13.43 0.81
CA GLY A 280 9.40 -12.95 1.88
C GLY A 280 9.75 -14.07 2.88
N PRO A 281 10.39 -13.74 4.03
CA PRO A 281 10.86 -14.72 5.00
C PRO A 281 9.76 -15.65 5.54
N GLN A 282 8.56 -15.12 5.82
CA GLN A 282 7.44 -15.94 6.32
C GLN A 282 7.01 -16.97 5.27
N THR A 283 6.79 -16.55 4.02
CA THR A 283 6.44 -17.46 2.93
C THR A 283 7.56 -18.47 2.67
N ALA A 284 8.82 -18.03 2.60
CA ALA A 284 9.97 -18.91 2.45
C ALA A 284 10.02 -19.99 3.55
N ALA A 285 9.82 -19.60 4.82
CA ALA A 285 9.77 -20.53 5.95
C ALA A 285 8.66 -21.57 5.81
N THR A 286 7.44 -21.17 5.40
CA THR A 286 6.33 -22.12 5.15
C THR A 286 6.60 -23.08 3.99
N LEU A 287 7.41 -22.65 3.03
CA LEU A 287 7.88 -23.47 1.92
C LEU A 287 9.12 -24.30 2.30
N GLY A 288 9.70 -24.14 3.50
CA GLY A 288 10.95 -24.81 3.90
C GLY A 288 12.19 -24.32 3.13
N LEU A 289 12.16 -23.08 2.64
CA LEU A 289 13.28 -22.43 1.95
C LEU A 289 14.04 -21.50 2.90
N SER A 290 15.36 -21.43 2.73
CA SER A 290 16.21 -20.47 3.46
C SER A 290 16.00 -19.04 2.91
N TRP A 291 15.97 -18.04 3.80
CA TRP A 291 15.82 -16.63 3.44
C TRP A 291 17.02 -15.82 3.97
N PRO A 292 17.62 -14.90 3.20
CA PRO A 292 17.23 -14.39 1.86
C PRO A 292 17.80 -15.14 0.68
N ASP A 293 18.77 -15.98 0.99
CA ASP A 293 19.51 -16.81 0.07
C ASP A 293 18.60 -18.01 -0.20
N LEU A 294 17.56 -17.77 -1.01
CA LEU A 294 16.77 -18.84 -1.63
C LEU A 294 17.77 -19.62 -2.48
N ASP A 295 18.49 -20.52 -1.82
CA ASP A 295 19.88 -20.87 -2.12
C ASP A 295 20.02 -21.48 -3.51
N ASP A 296 21.04 -20.99 -4.21
CA ASP A 296 21.59 -21.58 -5.42
C ASP A 296 21.83 -23.08 -5.19
N ALA A 297 21.02 -23.91 -5.85
CA ALA A 297 21.23 -25.36 -5.97
C ALA A 297 21.34 -25.75 -7.44
#